data_AF-A0A0F9FDH1-F1
#
_entry.id   AF-A0A0F9FDH1-F1
#
_cell.length_a   1.000
_cell.length_b   1.000
_cell.length_c   1.000
_cell.angle_alpha   90.00
_cell.angle_beta   90.00
_cell.angle_gamma   90.00
#
_symmetry.space_group_name_H-M   'P 1'
#
loop_
_entity.id
_entity.type
_entity.pdbx_description
1 polymer ?
#
loop_
_entity_poly.entity_id
_entity_poly.type
_entity_poly.pdbx_seq_one_letter_code
_entity_poly.pdbx_strand_id
1 'polypeptide(L)'
;MTKNADLIHAINKELKDPDALQYGSSERFVPSYLSTGIRTLDAALAGGLRKSSFVLLTGAFSSGKTLLAQYFIKEAQKAGLVAAYLDAEKAFNQTWMAQSGVDCDKLMVSQTSRGEKAFNIVHALIRHNVGLIVIDSLAALLPTAAADADMEQQFVGDKARMINKAVEKMLDALEESRSDTIVVAINQYRKTIGGGPGTPRDVVPGGEGQTFYNHLWLKVRRAGWETVKSTKKGEKYPQKVGFTMNVEIFKSKQCIPFQNVRIPFDFRTQLDEVAAIVYEALDFGIIESHGSYYDLDDQRFQGRSKLLDYVRENPAVLDTLMVKLGDRDASGQVGGDTDDGGE
;
A
#
# COMPACT_ATOMS: atom_id res chain seq x y z
N MET A 1 4.59 40.98 -10.67
CA MET A 1 5.50 39.86 -10.31
C MET A 1 6.58 40.29 -9.31
N THR A 2 7.15 41.48 -9.42
CA THR A 2 8.20 42.02 -8.52
C THR A 2 7.81 42.07 -7.03
N LYS A 3 6.61 42.57 -6.68
CA LYS A 3 6.17 42.64 -5.26
C LYS A 3 6.17 41.30 -4.52
N ASN A 4 5.81 40.20 -5.18
CA ASN A 4 5.79 38.89 -4.55
C ASN A 4 7.21 38.33 -4.39
N ALA A 5 8.10 38.58 -5.36
CA ALA A 5 9.50 38.17 -5.25
C ALA A 5 10.22 38.92 -4.11
N ASP A 6 9.98 40.22 -3.99
CA ASP A 6 10.54 41.04 -2.92
C ASP A 6 10.04 40.58 -1.54
N LEU A 7 8.74 40.25 -1.43
CA LEU A 7 8.15 39.73 -0.19
C LEU A 7 8.72 38.35 0.18
N ILE A 8 8.82 37.43 -0.78
CA ILE A 8 9.44 36.11 -0.57
C ILE A 8 10.88 36.29 -0.05
N HIS A 9 11.65 37.16 -0.70
CA HIS A 9 13.03 37.43 -0.29
C HIS A 9 13.11 38.01 1.12
N ALA A 10 12.25 38.98 1.46
CA ALA A 10 12.20 39.60 2.78
C ALA A 10 11.87 38.58 3.89
N ILE A 11 10.86 37.73 3.68
CA ILE A 11 10.45 36.69 4.64
C ILE A 11 11.54 35.64 4.81
N ASN A 12 12.11 35.11 3.72
CA ASN A 12 13.18 34.10 3.81
C ASN A 12 14.41 34.64 4.56
N LYS A 13 14.73 35.93 4.37
CA LYS A 13 15.80 36.60 5.11
C LYS A 13 15.48 36.76 6.60
N GLU A 14 14.24 37.12 6.95
CA GLU A 14 13.77 37.21 8.34
C GLU A 14 13.88 35.86 9.06
N LEU A 15 13.43 34.78 8.41
CA LEU A 15 13.44 33.42 8.94
C LEU A 15 14.83 32.76 8.92
N LYS A 16 15.81 33.36 8.23
CA LYS A 16 17.15 32.79 7.98
C LYS A 16 17.11 31.42 7.31
N ASP A 17 16.08 31.18 6.50
CA ASP A 17 15.93 29.99 5.68
C ASP A 17 15.65 30.44 4.23
N PRO A 18 16.64 30.28 3.32
CA PRO A 18 16.49 30.70 1.93
C PRO A 18 15.38 29.95 1.19
N ASP A 19 14.94 28.80 1.72
CA ASP A 19 13.98 27.91 1.09
C ASP A 19 12.60 27.90 1.77
N ALA A 20 12.37 28.74 2.78
CA ALA A 20 11.14 28.75 3.58
C ALA A 20 9.89 29.04 2.73
N LEU A 21 9.94 30.05 1.88
CA LEU A 21 8.88 30.41 0.95
C LEU A 21 9.39 30.37 -0.49
N GLN A 22 8.66 29.66 -1.35
CA GLN A 22 8.97 29.53 -2.78
C GLN A 22 7.69 29.58 -3.61
N TYR A 23 7.81 29.91 -4.89
CA TYR A 23 6.69 29.77 -5.82
C TYR A 23 6.30 28.30 -5.99
N GLY A 24 5.00 28.03 -6.13
CA GLY A 24 4.50 26.67 -6.34
C GLY A 24 5.03 25.96 -7.59
N SER A 25 5.61 26.72 -8.54
CA SER A 25 6.30 26.19 -9.72
C SER A 25 7.74 25.72 -9.46
N SER A 26 8.23 25.82 -8.22
CA SER A 26 9.56 25.33 -7.85
C SER A 26 9.66 23.82 -8.07
N GLU A 27 10.79 23.36 -8.64
CA GLU A 27 11.06 21.94 -8.84
C GLU A 27 11.03 21.14 -7.52
N ARG A 28 11.29 21.81 -6.38
CA ARG A 28 11.18 21.20 -5.04
C ARG A 28 9.77 20.66 -4.75
N PHE A 29 8.73 21.25 -5.34
CA PHE A 29 7.34 20.83 -5.13
C PHE A 29 6.88 19.76 -6.12
N VAL A 30 7.71 19.39 -7.10
CA VAL A 30 7.42 18.29 -8.03
C VAL A 30 7.61 16.97 -7.27
N PRO A 31 6.53 16.20 -7.02
CA PRO A 31 6.64 14.96 -6.29
C PRO A 31 7.43 13.92 -7.10
N SER A 32 8.20 13.10 -6.40
CA SER A 32 8.80 11.89 -6.96
C SER A 32 8.18 10.64 -6.32
N TYR A 33 8.25 9.52 -7.02
CA TYR A 33 7.55 8.29 -6.66
C TYR A 33 8.48 7.08 -6.69
N LEU A 34 8.19 6.12 -5.83
CA LEU A 34 8.75 4.77 -5.86
C LEU A 34 7.70 3.82 -6.45
N SER A 35 8.01 3.17 -7.56
CA SER A 35 7.14 2.13 -8.14
C SER A 35 6.87 1.02 -7.12
N THR A 36 5.64 0.52 -7.12
CA THR A 36 5.22 -0.64 -6.32
C THR A 36 5.58 -1.97 -6.96
N GLY A 37 6.02 -1.95 -8.23
CA GLY A 37 6.30 -3.16 -9.02
C GLY A 37 5.04 -3.87 -9.52
N ILE A 38 3.87 -3.25 -9.31
CA ILE A 38 2.58 -3.73 -9.76
C ILE A 38 2.00 -2.64 -10.67
N ARG A 39 2.03 -2.85 -11.99
CA ARG A 39 1.63 -1.85 -13.00
C ARG A 39 0.27 -1.21 -12.70
N THR A 40 -0.74 -2.04 -12.44
CA THR A 40 -2.12 -1.60 -12.20
C THR A 40 -2.23 -0.77 -10.91
N LEU A 41 -1.42 -1.06 -9.90
CA LEU A 41 -1.35 -0.26 -8.68
C LEU A 41 -0.59 1.05 -8.90
N ASP A 42 0.50 1.03 -9.65
CA ASP A 42 1.24 2.24 -10.00
C ASP A 42 0.40 3.21 -10.82
N ALA A 43 -0.37 2.71 -11.79
CA ALA A 43 -1.32 3.50 -12.56
C ALA A 43 -2.33 4.22 -11.63
N ALA A 44 -2.95 3.46 -10.72
CA ALA A 44 -3.90 4.03 -9.76
C ALA A 44 -3.25 5.01 -8.76
N LEU A 45 -1.94 4.88 -8.50
CA LEU A 45 -1.18 5.69 -7.56
C LEU A 45 -0.38 6.85 -8.19
N ALA A 46 -0.62 7.18 -9.46
CA ALA A 46 0.11 8.22 -10.19
C ALA A 46 1.64 7.94 -10.27
N GLY A 47 1.99 6.68 -10.52
CA GLY A 47 3.38 6.23 -10.71
C GLY A 47 4.00 5.54 -9.49
N GLY A 48 3.25 5.38 -8.39
CA GLY A 48 3.67 4.59 -7.23
C GLY A 48 3.52 5.31 -5.88
N LEU A 49 4.36 4.97 -4.91
CA LEU A 49 4.35 5.58 -3.59
C LEU A 49 5.12 6.91 -3.61
N ARG A 50 4.46 8.03 -3.31
CA ARG A 50 5.13 9.34 -3.24
C ARG A 50 6.24 9.31 -2.18
N LYS A 51 7.42 9.80 -2.52
CA LYS A 51 8.54 9.99 -1.56
C LYS A 51 8.22 11.04 -0.51
N SER A 52 8.94 11.01 0.62
CA SER A 52 8.67 11.87 1.77
C SER A 52 7.22 11.77 2.26
N SER A 53 6.73 10.54 2.46
CA SER A 53 5.32 10.30 2.77
C SER A 53 5.09 9.21 3.82
N PHE A 54 3.88 9.23 4.38
CA PHE A 54 3.38 8.24 5.31
C PHE A 54 2.20 7.49 4.68
N VAL A 55 2.39 6.19 4.47
CA VAL A 55 1.43 5.27 3.83
C VAL A 55 0.86 4.34 4.89
N LEU A 56 -0.47 4.26 4.98
CA LEU A 56 -1.16 3.36 5.89
C LEU A 56 -1.76 2.19 5.10
N LEU A 57 -1.37 0.96 5.44
CA LEU A 57 -1.92 -0.28 4.90
C LEU A 57 -2.83 -0.93 5.94
N THR A 58 -4.13 -1.06 5.66
CA THR A 58 -5.11 -1.67 6.60
C THR A 58 -5.89 -2.81 5.98
N GLY A 59 -6.41 -3.71 6.80
CA GLY A 59 -7.02 -4.94 6.30
C GLY A 59 -7.16 -6.01 7.36
N ALA A 60 -8.09 -6.95 7.15
CA ALA A 60 -8.21 -8.15 7.97
C ALA A 60 -6.94 -9.02 7.93
N PHE A 61 -6.81 -9.99 8.84
CA PHE A 61 -5.73 -10.98 8.75
C PHE A 61 -5.78 -11.72 7.40
N SER A 62 -4.61 -12.14 6.90
CA SER A 62 -4.48 -12.89 5.63
C SER A 62 -5.09 -12.20 4.40
N SER A 63 -5.14 -10.87 4.40
CA SER A 63 -5.57 -10.05 3.25
C SER A 63 -4.47 -9.73 2.26
N GLY A 64 -3.19 -9.94 2.61
CA GLY A 64 -2.04 -9.63 1.76
C GLY A 64 -1.30 -8.33 2.10
N LYS A 65 -1.58 -7.67 3.24
CA LYS A 65 -0.86 -6.43 3.65
C LYS A 65 0.66 -6.58 3.71
N THR A 66 1.14 -7.57 4.47
CA THR A 66 2.57 -7.84 4.63
C THR A 66 3.19 -8.24 3.28
N LEU A 67 2.47 -9.02 2.48
CA LEU A 67 2.89 -9.38 1.13
C LEU A 67 3.08 -8.13 0.26
N LEU A 68 2.11 -7.21 0.24
CA LEU A 68 2.22 -5.97 -0.51
C LEU A 68 3.40 -5.10 -0.03
N ALA A 69 3.63 -5.03 1.28
CA ALA A 69 4.79 -4.34 1.84
C ALA A 69 6.13 -4.99 1.45
N GLN A 70 6.18 -6.32 1.28
CA GLN A 70 7.36 -7.01 0.76
C GLN A 70 7.68 -6.59 -0.68
N TYR A 71 6.67 -6.45 -1.53
CA TYR A 71 6.86 -5.93 -2.89
C TYR A 71 7.38 -4.50 -2.90
N PHE A 72 6.88 -3.65 -2.00
CA PHE A 72 7.42 -2.28 -1.86
C PHE A 72 8.90 -2.29 -1.45
N ILE A 73 9.30 -3.18 -0.54
CA ILE A 73 10.70 -3.35 -0.14
C ILE A 73 11.56 -3.83 -1.31
N LYS A 74 11.10 -4.86 -2.02
CA LYS A 74 11.79 -5.39 -3.22
C LYS A 74 12.05 -4.26 -4.22
N GLU A 75 11.05 -3.47 -4.56
CA GLU A 75 11.22 -2.39 -5.55
C GLU A 75 12.05 -1.22 -5.01
N ALA A 76 12.00 -0.92 -3.72
CA ALA A 76 12.95 0.02 -3.09
C ALA A 76 14.40 -0.45 -3.28
N GLN A 77 14.68 -1.73 -2.98
CA GLN A 77 16.02 -2.31 -3.14
C GLN A 77 16.46 -2.32 -4.61
N LYS A 78 15.56 -2.65 -5.54
CA LYS A 78 15.81 -2.61 -6.98
C LYS A 78 16.12 -1.20 -7.48
N ALA A 79 15.49 -0.18 -6.89
CA ALA A 79 15.80 1.23 -7.13
C ALA A 79 17.10 1.71 -6.46
N GLY A 80 17.86 0.81 -5.81
CA GLY A 80 19.11 1.15 -5.11
C GLY A 80 18.90 1.83 -3.76
N LEU A 81 17.67 1.84 -3.25
CA LEU A 81 17.35 2.45 -1.95
C LEU A 81 17.59 1.46 -0.81
N VAL A 82 18.03 2.01 0.33
CA VAL A 82 18.09 1.25 1.58
C VAL A 82 16.69 1.06 2.13
N ALA A 83 16.36 -0.16 2.56
CA ALA A 83 15.08 -0.51 3.16
C ALA A 83 15.23 -1.01 4.59
N ALA A 84 14.24 -0.73 5.43
CA ALA A 84 14.16 -1.22 6.80
C ALA A 84 12.79 -1.84 7.09
N TYR A 85 12.79 -2.91 7.90
CA TYR A 85 11.60 -3.62 8.35
C TYR A 85 11.57 -3.68 9.88
N LEU A 86 10.59 -3.01 10.48
CA LEU A 86 10.33 -3.07 11.90
C LEU A 86 9.22 -4.09 12.18
N ASP A 87 9.63 -5.24 12.71
CA ASP A 87 8.76 -6.37 13.04
C ASP A 87 8.33 -6.26 14.51
N ALA A 88 7.15 -5.70 14.73
CA ALA A 88 6.51 -5.63 16.04
C ALA A 88 5.71 -6.90 16.38
N GLU A 89 5.29 -7.67 15.38
CA GLU A 89 4.56 -8.93 15.56
C GLU A 89 5.47 -10.14 15.85
N LYS A 90 6.80 -9.98 15.75
CA LYS A 90 7.80 -11.06 15.86
C LYS A 90 7.53 -12.21 14.87
N ALA A 91 7.06 -11.84 13.68
CA ALA A 91 6.64 -12.76 12.63
C ALA A 91 7.57 -12.74 11.41
N PHE A 92 8.68 -12.01 11.46
CA PHE A 92 9.66 -11.96 10.37
C PHE A 92 10.16 -13.36 10.01
N ASN A 93 10.09 -13.69 8.72
CA ASN A 93 10.59 -14.95 8.18
C ASN A 93 11.39 -14.68 6.90
N GLN A 94 12.69 -14.93 6.96
CA GLN A 94 13.62 -14.66 5.86
C GLN A 94 13.23 -15.39 4.57
N THR A 95 12.78 -16.64 4.66
CA THR A 95 12.39 -17.45 3.50
C THR A 95 11.20 -16.83 2.77
N TRP A 96 10.18 -16.40 3.51
CA TRP A 96 9.00 -15.75 2.93
C TRP A 96 9.34 -14.38 2.31
N MET A 97 10.21 -13.59 2.95
CA MET A 97 10.66 -12.31 2.39
C MET A 97 11.42 -12.53 1.07
N ALA A 98 12.34 -13.50 1.04
CA ALA A 98 13.12 -13.83 -0.14
C ALA A 98 12.26 -14.38 -1.29
N GLN A 99 11.20 -15.14 -0.99
CA GLN A 99 10.25 -15.62 -2.02
C GLN A 99 9.55 -14.47 -2.76
N SER A 100 9.29 -13.36 -2.08
CA SER A 100 8.75 -12.13 -2.69
C SER A 100 9.82 -11.30 -3.41
N GLY A 101 11.07 -11.78 -3.49
CA GLY A 101 12.19 -11.12 -4.18
C GLY A 101 12.96 -10.11 -3.33
N VAL A 102 12.73 -10.04 -2.02
CA VAL A 102 13.48 -9.15 -1.13
C VAL A 102 14.90 -9.69 -0.91
N ASP A 103 15.90 -8.82 -1.07
CA ASP A 103 17.29 -9.10 -0.71
C ASP A 103 17.46 -8.99 0.81
N CYS A 104 17.31 -10.11 1.50
CA CYS A 104 17.39 -10.17 2.96
C CYS A 104 18.79 -9.86 3.50
N ASP A 105 19.86 -9.99 2.72
CA ASP A 105 21.23 -9.70 3.17
C ASP A 105 21.45 -8.18 3.31
N LYS A 106 20.64 -7.38 2.59
CA LYS A 106 20.68 -5.91 2.62
C LYS A 106 19.50 -5.28 3.36
N LEU A 107 18.57 -6.08 3.88
CA LEU A 107 17.41 -5.58 4.60
C LEU A 107 17.76 -5.35 6.08
N MET A 108 17.61 -4.11 6.56
CA MET A 108 17.72 -3.83 7.99
C MET A 108 16.46 -4.28 8.71
N VAL A 109 16.59 -5.14 9.72
CA VAL A 109 15.43 -5.67 10.47
C VAL A 109 15.57 -5.31 11.95
N SER A 110 14.48 -4.83 12.55
CA SER A 110 14.39 -4.61 13.99
C SER A 110 13.15 -5.31 14.55
N GLN A 111 13.37 -6.26 15.46
CA GLN A 111 12.28 -6.93 16.18
C GLN A 111 12.02 -6.26 17.52
N THR A 112 10.97 -5.44 17.59
CA THR A 112 10.57 -4.81 18.86
C THR A 112 9.10 -4.45 18.89
N SER A 113 8.43 -4.79 19.99
CA SER A 113 7.05 -4.40 20.28
C SER A 113 6.96 -3.19 21.21
N ARG A 114 8.09 -2.66 21.72
CA ARG A 114 8.12 -1.44 22.54
C ARG A 114 8.00 -0.21 21.64
N GLY A 115 6.89 0.50 21.73
CA GLY A 115 6.50 1.55 20.80
C GLY A 115 7.47 2.72 20.73
N GLU A 116 7.91 3.27 21.87
CA GLU A 116 8.85 4.39 21.89
C GLU A 116 10.22 3.99 21.32
N LYS A 117 10.68 2.76 21.61
CA LYS A 117 11.91 2.23 21.01
C LYS A 117 11.74 2.09 19.49
N ALA A 118 10.63 1.51 19.03
CA ALA A 118 10.33 1.39 17.61
C ALA A 118 10.33 2.74 16.90
N PHE A 119 9.62 3.74 17.44
CA PHE A 119 9.53 5.05 16.83
C PHE A 119 10.84 5.83 16.88
N ASN A 120 11.67 5.65 17.92
CA ASN A 120 13.02 6.22 17.94
C ASN A 120 13.90 5.64 16.83
N ILE A 121 13.77 4.33 16.54
CA ILE A 121 14.46 3.69 15.41
C ILE A 121 13.97 4.30 14.10
N VAL A 122 12.66 4.37 13.88
CA VAL A 122 12.08 4.96 12.66
C VAL A 122 12.51 6.41 12.47
N HIS A 123 12.46 7.23 13.52
CA HIS A 123 12.91 8.62 13.50
C HIS A 123 14.39 8.76 13.15
N ALA A 124 15.26 7.91 13.70
CA ALA A 124 16.68 7.88 13.33
C ALA A 124 16.86 7.50 11.85
N LEU A 125 16.17 6.46 11.37
CA LEU A 125 16.24 6.01 9.97
C LEU A 125 15.79 7.11 9.00
N ILE A 126 14.74 7.87 9.32
CA ILE A 126 14.27 9.02 8.52
C ILE A 126 15.37 10.09 8.42
N ARG A 127 15.99 10.47 9.54
CA ARG A 127 17.08 11.46 9.57
C ARG A 127 18.33 11.02 8.80
N HIS A 128 18.50 9.71 8.60
CA HIS A 128 19.54 9.12 7.78
C HIS A 128 19.09 8.84 6.34
N ASN A 129 17.92 9.34 5.92
CA ASN A 129 17.37 9.25 4.56
C ASN A 129 17.26 7.81 4.02
N VAL A 130 16.83 6.87 4.87
CA VAL A 130 16.52 5.50 4.45
C VAL A 130 15.32 5.53 3.51
N GLY A 131 15.41 4.94 2.32
CA GLY A 131 14.41 5.16 1.28
C GLY A 131 13.02 4.59 1.58
N LEU A 132 12.94 3.41 2.22
CA LEU A 132 11.67 2.80 2.62
C LEU A 132 11.76 2.19 4.02
N ILE A 133 10.79 2.50 4.88
CA ILE A 133 10.66 1.92 6.22
C ILE A 133 9.29 1.28 6.35
N VAL A 134 9.22 -0.02 6.63
CA VAL A 134 7.97 -0.73 6.91
C VAL A 134 7.83 -0.99 8.41
N ILE A 135 6.66 -0.72 8.98
CA ILE A 135 6.29 -1.02 10.37
C ILE A 135 5.18 -2.09 10.34
N ASP A 136 5.51 -3.33 10.72
CA ASP A 136 4.55 -4.45 10.79
C ASP A 136 4.41 -4.97 12.23
N SER A 137 3.41 -4.55 13.00
CA SER A 137 2.34 -3.59 12.71
C SER A 137 2.20 -2.55 13.82
N LEU A 138 1.59 -1.40 13.53
CA LEU A 138 1.28 -0.38 14.55
C LEU A 138 0.39 -0.93 15.68
N ALA A 139 -0.50 -1.87 15.34
CA ALA A 139 -1.36 -2.55 16.31
C ALA A 139 -0.59 -3.45 17.29
N ALA A 140 0.64 -3.85 16.98
CA ALA A 140 1.46 -4.67 17.88
C ALA A 140 2.35 -3.83 18.82
N LEU A 141 2.55 -2.54 18.55
CA LEU A 141 3.33 -1.66 19.41
C LEU A 141 2.61 -1.36 20.73
N LEU A 142 3.35 -1.46 21.83
CA LEU A 142 2.90 -1.19 23.20
C LEU A 142 3.70 -0.02 23.79
N PRO A 143 3.05 0.93 24.48
CA PRO A 143 3.77 1.92 25.27
C PRO A 143 4.72 1.24 26.26
N THR A 144 5.92 1.78 26.44
CA THR A 144 6.96 1.18 27.27
C THR A 144 6.48 1.00 28.71
N ALA A 145 5.79 2.00 29.26
CA ALA A 145 5.15 1.92 30.58
C ALA A 145 4.15 0.76 30.67
N ALA A 146 3.35 0.52 29.62
CA ALA A 146 2.40 -0.59 29.58
C ALA A 146 3.09 -1.96 29.42
N ALA A 147 4.27 -2.00 28.79
CA ALA A 147 5.05 -3.22 28.63
C ALA A 147 5.81 -3.62 29.91
N ASP A 148 6.11 -2.66 30.80
CA ASP A 148 6.81 -2.86 32.07
C ASP A 148 5.85 -3.02 33.26
N ALA A 149 4.56 -2.76 33.07
CA ALA A 149 3.54 -2.81 34.10
C ALA A 149 2.97 -4.23 34.32
N ASP A 150 2.45 -4.46 35.52
CA ASP A 150 1.69 -5.67 35.84
C ASP A 150 0.38 -5.75 35.04
N MET A 151 -0.07 -6.97 34.76
CA MET A 151 -1.25 -7.25 33.90
C MET A 151 -2.55 -6.59 34.39
N GLU A 152 -2.64 -6.24 35.67
CA GLU A 152 -3.83 -5.63 36.28
C GLU A 152 -3.94 -4.13 36.00
N GLN A 153 -2.84 -3.47 35.57
CA GLN A 153 -2.84 -2.04 35.30
C GLN A 153 -3.49 -1.71 33.95
N GLN A 154 -4.40 -0.74 33.97
CA GLN A 154 -5.13 -0.30 32.77
C GLN A 154 -4.50 0.95 32.15
N PHE A 155 -4.15 0.88 30.86
CA PHE A 155 -3.57 1.97 30.09
C PHE A 155 -4.55 2.46 29.02
N VAL A 156 -5.58 3.18 29.45
CA VAL A 156 -6.64 3.65 28.55
C VAL A 156 -6.14 4.84 27.72
N GLY A 157 -6.03 4.64 26.41
CA GLY A 157 -5.70 5.69 25.44
C GLY A 157 -4.21 6.01 25.26
N ASP A 158 -3.31 5.43 26.05
CA ASP A 158 -1.87 5.68 25.95
C ASP A 158 -1.30 5.28 24.60
N LYS A 159 -1.79 4.17 24.03
CA LYS A 159 -1.39 3.73 22.70
C LYS A 159 -1.71 4.75 21.61
N ALA A 160 -2.89 5.35 21.66
CA ALA A 160 -3.30 6.36 20.68
C ALA A 160 -2.47 7.64 20.83
N ARG A 161 -2.22 8.09 22.06
CA ARG A 161 -1.33 9.23 22.33
C ARG A 161 0.09 9.00 21.82
N MET A 162 0.65 7.81 22.08
CA MET A 162 1.97 7.43 21.61
C MET A 162 2.05 7.43 20.08
N ILE A 163 1.08 6.81 19.39
CA ILE A 163 1.05 6.74 17.93
C ILE A 163 0.93 8.15 17.33
N ASN A 164 0.02 8.99 17.83
CA ASN A 164 -0.14 10.36 17.31
C ASN A 164 1.15 11.18 17.46
N LYS A 165 1.75 11.16 18.65
CA LYS A 165 3.02 11.86 18.90
C LYS A 165 4.16 11.32 18.03
N ALA A 166 4.17 10.02 17.78
CA ALA A 166 5.16 9.41 16.91
C ALA A 166 4.98 9.83 15.45
N VAL A 167 3.74 9.86 14.95
CA VAL A 167 3.44 10.33 13.59
C VAL A 167 3.84 11.79 13.41
N GLU A 168 3.53 12.66 14.38
CA GLU A 168 3.96 14.07 14.37
C GLU A 168 5.49 14.18 14.29
N LYS A 169 6.22 13.43 15.12
CA LYS A 169 7.70 13.41 15.08
C LYS A 169 8.27 12.84 13.79
N MET A 170 7.61 11.85 13.17
CA MET A 170 8.05 11.31 11.88
C MET A 170 7.87 12.34 10.77
N LEU A 171 6.76 13.07 10.76
CA LEU A 171 6.52 14.15 9.79
C LEU A 171 7.52 15.30 9.97
N ASP A 172 7.77 15.71 11.21
CA ASP A 172 8.78 16.70 11.56
C ASP A 172 10.18 16.26 11.10
N ALA A 173 10.56 14.99 11.34
CA ALA A 173 11.83 14.45 10.87
C ALA A 173 11.95 14.43 9.34
N LEU A 174 10.88 14.11 8.60
CA LEU A 174 10.86 14.18 7.14
C LEU A 174 11.14 15.61 6.64
N GLU A 175 10.50 16.60 7.27
CA GLU A 175 10.67 18.02 6.95
C GLU A 175 12.07 18.55 7.29
N GLU A 176 12.51 18.38 8.55
CA GLU A 176 13.80 18.87 9.04
C GLU A 176 14.98 18.31 8.24
N SER A 177 14.92 17.01 7.89
CA SER A 177 16.00 16.34 7.17
C SER A 177 15.87 16.43 5.64
N ARG A 178 14.78 17.02 5.13
CA ARG A 178 14.42 17.02 3.70
C ARG A 178 14.52 15.61 3.11
N SER A 179 14.07 14.62 3.88
CA SER A 179 14.25 13.21 3.59
C SER A 179 13.20 12.72 2.61
N ASP A 180 13.64 11.89 1.67
CA ASP A 180 12.79 11.24 0.67
C ASP A 180 12.16 9.94 1.21
N THR A 181 12.37 9.61 2.48
CA THR A 181 11.88 8.38 3.13
C THR A 181 10.38 8.18 2.93
N ILE A 182 10.00 6.96 2.55
CA ILE A 182 8.62 6.49 2.57
C ILE A 182 8.44 5.63 3.81
N VAL A 183 7.50 5.99 4.68
CA VAL A 183 7.13 5.19 5.85
C VAL A 183 5.82 4.47 5.58
N VAL A 184 5.85 3.15 5.57
CA VAL A 184 4.68 2.28 5.39
C VAL A 184 4.33 1.63 6.71
N ALA A 185 3.14 1.91 7.23
CA ALA A 185 2.63 1.29 8.45
C ALA A 185 1.53 0.30 8.14
N ILE A 186 1.68 -0.94 8.62
CA ILE A 186 0.64 -1.94 8.58
C ILE A 186 -0.22 -1.81 9.84
N ASN A 187 -1.53 -1.90 9.67
CA ASN A 187 -2.47 -1.97 10.77
C ASN A 187 -3.60 -2.96 10.46
N GLN A 188 -4.21 -3.52 11.52
CA GLN A 188 -5.32 -4.47 11.39
C GLN A 188 -6.62 -3.79 11.78
N TYR A 189 -7.73 -4.16 11.14
CA TYR A 189 -9.05 -3.77 11.64
C TYR A 189 -9.35 -4.52 12.93
N ARG A 190 -9.94 -3.83 13.90
CA ARG A 190 -10.62 -4.48 15.04
C ARG A 190 -12.12 -4.28 14.88
N LYS A 191 -12.86 -5.35 15.15
CA LYS A 191 -14.31 -5.25 15.32
C LYS A 191 -14.62 -4.48 16.60
N THR A 192 -15.48 -3.48 16.49
CA THR A 192 -16.04 -2.74 17.62
C THR A 192 -16.99 -3.67 18.38
N ILE A 193 -16.63 -4.06 19.60
CA ILE A 193 -17.52 -4.81 20.48
C ILE A 193 -18.50 -3.81 21.11
N GLY A 194 -19.80 -3.96 20.85
CA GLY A 194 -20.86 -3.18 21.51
C GLY A 194 -21.29 -1.88 20.82
N GLY A 195 -20.95 -1.66 19.54
CA GLY A 195 -21.41 -0.49 18.79
C GLY A 195 -22.91 -0.55 18.46
N GLY A 196 -23.65 0.52 18.78
CA GLY A 196 -25.04 0.68 18.38
C GLY A 196 -25.22 0.88 16.86
N PRO A 197 -26.46 0.99 16.37
CA PRO A 197 -26.75 1.28 14.97
C PRO A 197 -26.00 2.54 14.50
N GLY A 198 -25.22 2.43 13.42
CA GLY A 198 -24.42 3.55 12.88
C GLY A 198 -22.97 3.63 13.37
N THR A 199 -22.53 2.77 14.29
CA THR A 199 -21.11 2.69 14.66
C THR A 199 -20.33 1.94 13.57
N PRO A 200 -19.19 2.46 13.06
CA PRO A 200 -18.35 1.73 12.10
C PRO A 200 -17.98 0.37 12.67
N ARG A 201 -18.27 -0.72 11.93
CA ARG A 201 -18.05 -2.10 12.38
C ARG A 201 -16.57 -2.48 12.44
N ASP A 202 -15.73 -1.78 11.68
CA ASP A 202 -14.29 -1.99 11.61
C ASP A 202 -13.57 -0.67 11.93
N VAL A 203 -12.85 -0.64 13.06
CA VAL A 203 -12.04 0.51 13.49
C VAL A 203 -10.56 0.16 13.44
N VAL A 204 -9.73 1.14 13.10
CA VAL A 204 -8.26 0.99 13.11
C VAL A 204 -7.73 1.39 14.50
N PRO A 205 -7.03 0.50 15.24
CA PRO A 205 -6.46 0.81 16.54
C PRO A 205 -5.41 1.91 16.44
N GLY A 206 -5.39 2.87 17.38
CA GLY A 206 -4.39 3.94 17.43
C GLY A 206 -4.93 5.37 17.39
N GLY A 207 -6.26 5.55 17.46
CA GLY A 207 -6.91 6.86 17.42
C GLY A 207 -7.09 7.39 16.00
N GLU A 208 -7.70 8.57 15.85
CA GLU A 208 -7.97 9.17 14.53
C GLU A 208 -6.75 9.89 13.94
N GLY A 209 -5.70 10.19 14.71
CA GLY A 209 -4.56 10.99 14.22
C GLY A 209 -3.85 10.34 13.03
N GLN A 210 -3.66 9.02 13.06
CA GLN A 210 -3.15 8.24 11.92
C GLN A 210 -4.02 8.36 10.65
N THR A 211 -5.32 8.63 10.79
CA THR A 211 -6.26 8.88 9.70
C THR A 211 -6.07 10.27 9.09
N PHE A 212 -5.69 11.29 9.88
CA PHE A 212 -5.47 12.64 9.39
C PHE A 212 -4.07 12.84 8.78
N TYR A 213 -3.05 12.30 9.43
CA TYR A 213 -1.66 12.56 9.08
C TYR A 213 -1.12 11.73 7.91
N ASN A 214 -1.72 10.58 7.59
CA ASN A 214 -1.28 9.81 6.43
C ASN A 214 -1.50 10.55 5.10
N HIS A 215 -0.59 10.29 4.17
CA HIS A 215 -0.62 10.81 2.80
C HIS A 215 -1.44 9.89 1.90
N LEU A 216 -1.30 8.59 2.12
CA LEU A 216 -1.97 7.54 1.38
C LEU A 216 -2.52 6.51 2.37
N TRP A 217 -3.75 6.08 2.18
CA TRP A 217 -4.36 4.99 2.91
C TRP A 217 -4.89 3.95 1.93
N LEU A 218 -4.26 2.78 1.94
CA LEU A 218 -4.69 1.63 1.16
C LEU A 218 -5.39 0.61 2.06
N LYS A 219 -6.61 0.24 1.70
CA LYS A 219 -7.35 -0.85 2.34
C LYS A 219 -7.20 -2.10 1.50
N VAL A 220 -6.63 -3.14 2.10
CA VAL A 220 -6.41 -4.43 1.46
C VAL A 220 -7.45 -5.42 1.98
N ARG A 221 -8.24 -5.97 1.06
CA ARG A 221 -9.18 -7.06 1.33
C ARG A 221 -8.88 -8.24 0.41
N ARG A 222 -9.22 -9.45 0.86
CA ARG A 222 -9.20 -10.62 -0.03
C ARG A 222 -10.51 -10.65 -0.80
N ALA A 223 -10.44 -10.46 -2.12
CA ALA A 223 -11.60 -10.51 -3.00
C ALA A 223 -12.06 -11.94 -3.28
N GLY A 224 -11.13 -12.89 -3.38
CA GLY A 224 -11.44 -14.28 -3.68
C GLY A 224 -10.24 -15.20 -3.49
N TRP A 225 -10.48 -16.50 -3.58
CA TRP A 225 -9.42 -17.52 -3.59
C TRP A 225 -9.05 -17.87 -5.02
N GLU A 226 -7.75 -17.93 -5.32
CA GLU A 226 -7.26 -18.57 -6.54
C GLU A 226 -7.24 -20.08 -6.30
N THR A 227 -7.80 -20.83 -7.24
CA THR A 227 -7.97 -22.27 -7.08
C THR A 227 -7.54 -23.04 -8.32
N VAL A 228 -7.00 -24.24 -8.10
CA VAL A 228 -6.71 -25.21 -9.17
C VAL A 228 -7.46 -26.51 -8.92
N LYS A 229 -7.78 -27.22 -10.01
CA LYS A 229 -8.32 -28.58 -9.90
C LYS A 229 -7.30 -29.47 -9.19
N SER A 230 -7.75 -30.24 -8.20
CA SER A 230 -6.87 -31.21 -7.55
C SER A 230 -6.46 -32.29 -8.55
N THR A 231 -5.16 -32.58 -8.60
CA THR A 231 -4.60 -33.70 -9.36
C THR A 231 -4.57 -34.99 -8.54
N LYS A 232 -4.92 -34.95 -7.26
CA LYS A 232 -4.94 -36.12 -6.37
C LYS A 232 -6.24 -36.92 -6.55
N LYS A 233 -6.08 -38.24 -6.75
CA LYS A 233 -7.20 -39.19 -6.88
C LYS A 233 -8.05 -39.17 -5.60
N GLY A 234 -9.32 -38.78 -5.71
CA GLY A 234 -10.29 -38.76 -4.61
C GLY A 234 -10.53 -37.40 -3.94
N GLU A 235 -9.75 -36.37 -4.26
CA GLU A 235 -10.03 -35.00 -3.79
C GLU A 235 -11.09 -34.33 -4.68
N LYS A 236 -12.30 -34.16 -4.14
CA LYS A 236 -13.45 -33.61 -4.86
C LYS A 236 -13.43 -32.07 -4.94
N TYR A 237 -12.66 -31.40 -4.09
CA TYR A 237 -12.66 -29.95 -3.97
C TYR A 237 -11.41 -29.32 -4.61
N PRO A 238 -11.55 -28.16 -5.28
CA PRO A 238 -10.41 -27.44 -5.83
C PRO A 238 -9.48 -26.96 -4.70
N GLN A 239 -8.18 -27.03 -4.94
CA GLN A 239 -7.17 -26.61 -3.97
C GLN A 239 -6.97 -25.10 -4.05
N LYS A 240 -6.95 -24.45 -2.87
CA LYS A 240 -6.64 -23.02 -2.75
C LYS A 240 -5.13 -22.83 -2.89
N VAL A 241 -4.72 -22.19 -3.97
CA VAL A 241 -3.31 -21.98 -4.32
C VAL A 241 -2.87 -20.52 -4.19
N GLY A 242 -3.83 -19.63 -3.93
CA GLY A 242 -3.57 -18.21 -3.89
C GLY A 242 -4.84 -17.42 -3.57
N PHE A 243 -4.78 -16.11 -3.77
CA PHE A 243 -5.91 -15.23 -3.57
C PHE A 243 -5.77 -13.95 -4.39
N THR A 244 -6.90 -13.35 -4.74
CA THR A 244 -6.92 -11.99 -5.31
C THR A 244 -7.01 -10.98 -4.17
N MET A 245 -6.03 -10.09 -4.09
CA MET A 245 -6.08 -8.89 -3.24
C MET A 245 -6.89 -7.82 -3.96
N ASN A 246 -7.79 -7.15 -3.26
CA ASN A 246 -8.38 -5.90 -3.71
C ASN A 246 -7.82 -4.78 -2.83
N VAL A 247 -7.07 -3.88 -3.45
CA VAL A 247 -6.46 -2.70 -2.83
C VAL A 247 -7.32 -1.49 -3.18
N GLU A 248 -8.01 -0.96 -2.18
CA GLU A 248 -8.81 0.26 -2.29
C GLU A 248 -7.98 1.47 -1.83
N ILE A 249 -7.89 2.51 -2.66
CA ILE A 249 -7.22 3.77 -2.33
C ILE A 249 -8.18 4.63 -1.49
N PHE A 250 -8.39 4.27 -0.23
CA PHE A 250 -9.39 4.90 0.62
C PHE A 250 -9.13 6.39 0.91
N LYS A 251 -7.86 6.80 0.97
CA LYS A 251 -7.48 8.21 1.07
C LYS A 251 -6.19 8.44 0.28
N SER A 252 -6.11 9.55 -0.42
CA SER A 252 -4.90 9.95 -1.14
C SER A 252 -4.73 11.47 -1.15
N LYS A 253 -3.48 11.92 -0.94
CA LYS A 253 -3.00 13.29 -1.18
C LYS A 253 -2.13 13.37 -2.46
N GLN A 254 -2.12 12.32 -3.27
CA GLN A 254 -1.24 12.20 -4.45
C GLN A 254 -1.99 11.82 -5.75
N CYS A 255 -3.15 11.17 -5.65
CA CYS A 255 -3.92 10.66 -6.77
C CYS A 255 -5.42 10.67 -6.43
N ILE A 256 -6.26 10.24 -7.37
CA ILE A 256 -7.72 10.14 -7.17
C ILE A 256 -8.01 9.03 -6.15
N PRO A 257 -8.70 9.32 -5.02
CA PRO A 257 -9.10 8.31 -4.05
C PRO A 257 -10.28 7.46 -4.54
N PHE A 258 -10.60 6.41 -3.78
CA PHE A 258 -11.71 5.47 -3.95
C PHE A 258 -11.61 4.53 -5.15
N GLN A 259 -10.45 4.49 -5.82
CA GLN A 259 -10.16 3.50 -6.84
C GLN A 259 -9.86 2.13 -6.21
N ASN A 260 -10.25 1.05 -6.89
CA ASN A 260 -9.96 -0.33 -6.52
C ASN A 260 -8.98 -0.94 -7.54
N VAL A 261 -8.00 -1.69 -7.04
CA VAL A 261 -7.06 -2.45 -7.87
C VAL A 261 -7.09 -3.91 -7.44
N ARG A 262 -7.34 -4.81 -8.40
CA ARG A 262 -7.33 -6.26 -8.17
C ARG A 262 -5.97 -6.85 -8.55
N ILE A 263 -5.34 -7.50 -7.57
CA ILE A 263 -3.99 -8.04 -7.67
C ILE A 263 -4.05 -9.54 -7.33
N PRO A 264 -4.12 -10.42 -8.34
CA PRO A 264 -4.06 -11.86 -8.15
C PRO A 264 -2.67 -12.31 -7.71
N PHE A 265 -2.64 -13.24 -6.74
CA PHE A 265 -1.43 -13.79 -6.19
C PHE A 265 -1.55 -15.30 -6.01
N ASP A 266 -0.55 -16.05 -6.46
CA ASP A 266 -0.41 -17.50 -6.24
C ASP A 266 0.84 -17.76 -5.39
N PHE A 267 0.73 -18.62 -4.37
CA PHE A 267 1.87 -18.91 -3.48
C PHE A 267 3.06 -19.58 -4.20
N ARG A 268 2.84 -20.14 -5.39
CA ARG A 268 3.86 -20.85 -6.19
C ARG A 268 4.45 -19.95 -7.27
N THR A 269 3.62 -19.15 -7.93
CA THR A 269 4.02 -18.32 -9.08
C THR A 269 4.06 -16.83 -8.78
N GLN A 270 3.77 -16.43 -7.54
CA GLN A 270 3.77 -15.04 -7.08
C GLN A 270 2.66 -14.20 -7.74
N LEU A 271 2.88 -12.90 -7.93
CA LEU A 271 1.91 -12.01 -8.57
C LEU A 271 1.70 -12.39 -10.04
N ASP A 272 0.45 -12.41 -10.47
CA ASP A 272 0.10 -12.63 -11.87
C ASP A 272 -0.23 -11.29 -12.53
N GLU A 273 0.77 -10.69 -13.17
CA GLU A 273 0.66 -9.38 -13.82
C GLU A 273 -0.32 -9.39 -14.99
N VAL A 274 -0.34 -10.46 -15.79
CA VAL A 274 -1.27 -10.59 -16.92
C VAL A 274 -2.70 -10.63 -16.40
N ALA A 275 -2.95 -11.40 -15.34
CA ALA A 275 -4.27 -11.43 -14.72
C ALA A 275 -4.64 -10.08 -14.12
N ALA A 276 -3.71 -9.36 -13.46
CA ALA A 276 -3.98 -8.02 -12.96
C ALA A 276 -4.43 -7.06 -14.08
N ILE A 277 -3.76 -7.07 -15.23
CA ILE A 277 -4.09 -6.24 -16.40
C ILE A 277 -5.46 -6.61 -16.98
N VAL A 278 -5.75 -7.91 -17.13
CA VAL A 278 -7.07 -8.37 -17.60
C VAL A 278 -8.16 -7.95 -16.63
N TYR A 279 -7.89 -7.96 -15.33
CA TYR A 279 -8.86 -7.58 -14.31
C TYR A 279 -9.13 -6.08 -14.36
N GLU A 280 -8.09 -5.28 -14.55
CA GLU A 280 -8.19 -3.83 -14.76
C GLU A 280 -9.00 -3.51 -16.04
N ALA A 281 -8.74 -4.23 -17.13
CA ALA A 281 -9.50 -4.06 -18.39
C ALA A 281 -10.99 -4.43 -18.25
N LEU A 282 -11.32 -5.44 -17.42
CA LEU A 282 -12.70 -5.76 -17.06
C LEU A 282 -13.36 -4.66 -16.23
N ASP A 283 -12.65 -4.14 -15.23
CA ASP A 283 -13.18 -3.09 -14.33
C ASP A 283 -13.49 -1.78 -15.09
N PHE A 284 -12.81 -1.54 -16.21
CA PHE A 284 -13.02 -0.38 -17.07
C PHE A 284 -13.85 -0.65 -18.33
N GLY A 285 -14.40 -1.87 -18.49
CA GLY A 285 -15.25 -2.21 -19.63
C GLY A 285 -14.52 -2.26 -20.98
N ILE A 286 -13.19 -2.36 -20.98
CA ILE A 286 -12.41 -2.65 -22.20
C ILE A 286 -12.64 -4.10 -22.63
N ILE A 287 -12.81 -4.98 -21.65
CA ILE A 287 -13.31 -6.35 -21.84
C ILE A 287 -14.74 -6.38 -21.31
N GLU A 288 -15.69 -6.79 -22.15
CA GLU A 288 -17.09 -6.86 -21.76
C GLU A 288 -17.40 -8.22 -21.11
N SER A 289 -18.19 -8.20 -20.02
CA SER A 289 -18.60 -9.40 -19.29
C SER A 289 -20.10 -9.63 -19.45
N HIS A 290 -20.47 -10.81 -19.94
CA HIS A 290 -21.86 -11.27 -20.10
C HIS A 290 -22.06 -12.61 -19.37
N GLY A 291 -22.24 -12.52 -18.06
CA GLY A 291 -22.39 -13.69 -17.18
C GLY A 291 -21.09 -14.50 -17.12
N SER A 292 -21.05 -15.65 -17.79
CA SER A 292 -19.85 -16.50 -17.85
C SER A 292 -19.03 -16.30 -19.12
N TYR A 293 -19.44 -15.38 -19.99
CA TYR A 293 -18.76 -15.06 -21.25
C TYR A 293 -18.04 -13.72 -21.14
N TYR A 294 -16.87 -13.65 -21.76
CA TYR A 294 -16.05 -12.45 -21.84
C TYR A 294 -15.76 -12.14 -23.30
N ASP A 295 -16.05 -10.92 -23.72
CA ASP A 295 -15.84 -10.44 -25.07
C ASP A 295 -14.65 -9.48 -25.09
N LEU A 296 -13.66 -9.80 -25.92
CA LEU A 296 -12.48 -8.99 -26.15
C LEU A 296 -12.33 -8.81 -27.66
N ASP A 297 -12.57 -7.58 -28.12
CA ASP A 297 -12.69 -7.22 -29.53
C ASP A 297 -13.69 -8.16 -30.24
N ASP A 298 -13.29 -8.90 -31.28
CA ASP A 298 -14.17 -9.81 -32.03
C ASP A 298 -14.22 -11.25 -31.47
N GLN A 299 -13.60 -11.52 -30.31
CA GLN A 299 -13.50 -12.86 -29.75
C GLN A 299 -14.29 -13.01 -28.44
N ARG A 300 -15.00 -14.14 -28.33
CA ARG A 300 -15.79 -14.51 -27.15
C ARG A 300 -15.19 -15.71 -26.43
N PHE A 301 -14.95 -15.58 -25.13
CA PHE A 301 -14.37 -16.60 -24.27
C PHE A 301 -15.38 -17.08 -23.23
N GLN A 302 -15.53 -18.40 -23.10
CA GLN A 302 -16.35 -18.99 -22.04
C GLN A 302 -15.49 -19.22 -20.78
N GLY A 303 -15.64 -18.34 -19.80
CA GLY A 303 -14.96 -18.38 -18.52
C GLY A 303 -13.61 -17.66 -18.51
N ARG A 304 -13.27 -17.12 -17.33
CA ARG A 304 -12.10 -16.26 -17.11
C ARG A 304 -10.77 -16.96 -17.40
N SER A 305 -10.67 -18.27 -17.15
CA SER A 305 -9.47 -19.05 -17.44
C SER A 305 -9.11 -19.00 -18.92
N LYS A 306 -10.08 -19.20 -19.82
CA LYS A 306 -9.81 -19.20 -21.27
C LYS A 306 -9.38 -17.84 -21.78
N LEU A 307 -9.97 -16.76 -21.23
CA LEU A 307 -9.55 -15.39 -21.53
C LEU A 307 -8.10 -15.16 -21.09
N LEU A 308 -7.75 -15.54 -19.87
CA LEU A 308 -6.38 -15.40 -19.36
C LEU A 308 -5.37 -16.20 -20.19
N ASP A 309 -5.70 -17.44 -20.54
CA ASP A 309 -4.83 -18.30 -21.35
C ASP A 309 -4.62 -17.67 -22.75
N TYR A 310 -5.68 -17.16 -23.38
CA TYR A 310 -5.58 -16.43 -24.64
C TYR A 310 -4.66 -15.22 -24.55
N VAL A 311 -4.82 -14.36 -23.54
CA VAL A 311 -3.99 -13.15 -23.38
C VAL A 311 -2.52 -13.53 -23.11
N ARG A 312 -2.25 -14.59 -22.34
CA ARG A 312 -0.88 -15.09 -22.09
C ARG A 312 -0.22 -15.65 -23.35
N GLU A 313 -0.99 -16.32 -24.20
CA GLU A 313 -0.51 -16.89 -25.47
C GLU A 313 -0.32 -15.83 -26.56
N ASN A 314 -0.90 -14.64 -26.40
CA ASN A 314 -0.91 -13.57 -27.41
C ASN A 314 -0.35 -12.25 -26.85
N PRO A 315 0.99 -12.05 -26.79
CA PRO A 315 1.60 -10.83 -26.28
C PRO A 315 1.11 -9.54 -26.95
N ALA A 316 0.81 -9.57 -28.25
CA ALA A 316 0.29 -8.41 -28.97
C ALA A 316 -1.09 -7.94 -28.45
N VAL A 317 -1.91 -8.87 -27.94
CA VAL A 317 -3.20 -8.55 -27.31
C VAL A 317 -2.96 -7.87 -25.95
N LEU A 318 -2.01 -8.39 -25.17
CA LEU A 318 -1.62 -7.78 -23.90
C LEU A 318 -1.10 -6.34 -24.11
N ASP A 319 -0.25 -6.13 -25.12
CA ASP A 319 0.25 -4.80 -25.48
C ASP A 319 -0.89 -3.86 -25.85
N THR A 320 -1.85 -4.35 -26.63
CA THR A 320 -3.05 -3.57 -27.01
C THR A 320 -3.87 -3.18 -25.79
N LEU A 321 -4.08 -4.10 -24.84
CA LEU A 321 -4.75 -3.80 -23.57
C LEU A 321 -3.99 -2.75 -22.77
N MET A 322 -2.67 -2.87 -22.67
CA MET A 322 -1.83 -1.91 -21.95
C MET A 322 -1.88 -0.51 -22.55
N VAL A 323 -1.93 -0.38 -23.88
CA VAL A 323 -2.10 0.90 -24.58
C VAL A 323 -3.48 1.50 -24.28
N LYS A 324 -4.56 0.71 -24.47
CA LYS A 324 -5.93 1.16 -24.17
C LYS A 324 -6.07 1.63 -22.71
N LEU A 325 -5.45 0.91 -21.77
CA LEU A 325 -5.41 1.28 -20.36
C LEU A 325 -4.56 2.54 -20.10
N GLY A 326 -3.39 2.67 -20.72
CA GLY A 326 -2.52 3.84 -20.56
C GLY A 326 -3.14 5.14 -21.10
N ASP A 327 -3.81 5.08 -22.26
CA ASP A 327 -4.53 6.22 -22.84
C ASP A 327 -5.65 6.69 -21.91
N ARG A 328 -6.34 5.74 -21.27
CA ARG A 328 -7.35 6.03 -20.25
C ARG A 328 -6.73 6.68 -19.01
N ASP A 329 -5.63 6.14 -18.49
CA ASP A 329 -4.97 6.67 -17.30
C ASP A 329 -4.52 8.13 -17.52
N ALA A 330 -4.05 8.46 -18.73
CA ALA A 330 -3.73 9.84 -19.12
C ALA A 330 -4.96 10.76 -19.21
N SER A 331 -6.15 10.22 -19.52
CA SER A 331 -7.41 10.97 -19.60
C SER A 331 -8.11 11.19 -18.25
N GLY A 332 -7.65 10.54 -17.17
CA GLY A 332 -8.17 10.73 -15.81
C GLY A 332 -9.56 10.13 -15.54
N GLN A 333 -10.01 9.17 -16.36
CA GLN A 333 -11.27 8.45 -16.12
C GLN A 333 -11.15 7.54 -14.88
N VAL A 334 -12.26 7.34 -14.15
CA VAL A 334 -12.35 6.45 -12.98
C VAL A 334 -13.27 5.28 -13.32
N GLY A 335 -12.92 4.05 -12.94
CA GLY A 335 -13.74 2.88 -13.22
C GLY A 335 -15.00 2.84 -12.38
N GLY A 336 -16.05 2.25 -12.96
CA GLY A 336 -17.26 1.91 -12.23
C GLY A 336 -17.06 0.64 -11.42
N ASP A 337 -17.61 0.59 -10.22
CA ASP A 337 -17.77 -0.66 -9.47
C ASP A 337 -18.61 -1.63 -10.32
N THR A 338 -17.98 -2.64 -10.93
CA THR A 338 -18.70 -3.83 -11.38
C THR A 338 -19.02 -4.63 -10.12
N ASP A 339 -20.21 -4.39 -9.59
CA ASP A 339 -20.82 -5.14 -8.50
C ASP A 339 -21.09 -6.59 -8.96
N ASP A 340 -20.12 -7.48 -8.78
CA ASP A 340 -20.30 -8.94 -8.84
C ASP A 340 -20.52 -9.49 -7.42
N GLY A 341 -21.38 -8.81 -6.64
CA GLY A 341 -21.89 -9.24 -5.35
C GLY A 341 -23.20 -10.02 -5.49
N GLY A 342 -23.15 -11.20 -6.11
CA GLY A 342 -24.21 -12.20 -5.98
C GLY A 342 -24.15 -12.87 -4.61
N GLU A 343 -25.12 -12.51 -3.76
CA GLU A 343 -25.60 -13.13 -2.49
C GLU A 343 -24.59 -13.75 -1.50
#